data_AF-A0A2S2NE00-F1
#
_entry.id   AF-A0A2S2NE00-F1
#
_cell.length_a   1.000
_cell.length_b   1.000
_cell.length_c   1.000
_cell.angle_alpha   90.00
_cell.angle_beta   90.00
_cell.angle_gamma   90.00
#
_symmetry.space_group_name_H-M   'P 1'
#
loop_
_entity.id
_entity.type
_entity.pdbx_description
1 polymer ?
#
loop_
_entity_poly.entity_id
_entity_poly.type
_entity_poly.pdbx_seq_one_letter_code
_entity_poly.pdbx_strand_id
1 'polypeptide(L)'
;MFYLIYTVSIPQSLELPITFPPGLEIIDNFITEEEENFLLKYLNEHWSESSSMKHRQVKHYGFEFNYDFNDVRYDTCDPIPKEFEFILNAIYLRLNWRPNQITINKYSPGQGIPNHIDNITVFDEYILSLSLNSDIVMEFRKDLLKQNGIFIKAKSLLIMSGESRYEWTHGITPRKIDMINTVDGPDVVYRGTRFSITFRRAIQIIENIQVTKDLYEILGCDKTTSFETLKDNYKKRLLKVHPDKSILSSSSAACAELNKAWSILKDPDLKKKYDEQIEQSDINTEVTIYDYLNISDLENNEIEDTFSYRCRCGGQFLVPKSMVITVDQTEPLLFPCDDCSLFIEVILPNTNVF
;
A
#
# COMPACT_ATOMS: atom_id res chain seq x y z
N MET A 1 -6.92 -43.41 -32.32
CA MET A 1 -5.71 -43.18 -33.13
C MET A 1 -4.91 -42.10 -32.42
N PHE A 2 -3.86 -42.49 -31.69
CA PHE A 2 -3.00 -41.55 -30.97
C PHE A 2 -1.98 -40.98 -31.95
N TYR A 3 -2.03 -39.67 -32.19
CA TYR A 3 -0.99 -38.98 -32.93
C TYR A 3 0.13 -38.63 -31.95
N LEU A 4 1.20 -39.42 -31.98
CA LEU A 4 2.49 -39.01 -31.40
C LEU A 4 3.17 -38.08 -32.40
N ILE A 5 3.26 -36.81 -32.05
CA ILE A 5 4.06 -35.83 -32.80
C ILE A 5 5.51 -36.00 -32.33
N TYR A 6 6.39 -36.40 -33.24
CA TYR A 6 7.84 -36.45 -33.00
C TYR A 6 8.47 -35.18 -33.58
N THR A 7 9.33 -34.52 -32.81
CA THR A 7 10.11 -33.37 -33.25
C THR A 7 11.50 -33.83 -33.67
N VAL A 8 11.92 -33.51 -34.89
CA VAL A 8 13.24 -33.88 -35.46
C VAL A 8 14.41 -33.26 -34.67
N SER A 9 14.16 -32.14 -34.01
CA SER A 9 15.11 -31.47 -33.12
C SER A 9 14.34 -30.64 -32.09
N ILE A 10 14.90 -30.45 -30.90
CA ILE A 10 14.39 -29.48 -29.94
C ILE A 10 14.56 -28.09 -30.60
N PRO A 11 13.49 -27.30 -30.77
CA PRO A 11 13.62 -25.92 -31.24
C PRO A 11 14.61 -25.19 -30.34
N GLN A 12 15.57 -24.48 -30.92
CA GLN A 12 16.52 -23.69 -30.15
C GLN A 12 15.73 -22.76 -29.23
N SER A 13 15.91 -22.89 -27.91
CA SER A 13 15.20 -22.08 -26.94
C SER A 13 15.51 -20.61 -27.23
N LEU A 14 14.51 -19.85 -27.68
CA LEU A 14 14.60 -18.40 -27.57
C LEU A 14 14.65 -18.12 -26.07
N GLU A 15 15.84 -17.82 -25.55
CA GLU A 15 15.99 -17.16 -24.27
C GLU A 15 15.40 -15.75 -24.40
N LEU A 16 14.10 -15.64 -24.20
CA LEU A 16 13.51 -14.34 -23.92
C LEU A 16 14.05 -13.94 -22.54
N PRO A 17 14.74 -12.79 -22.43
CA PRO A 17 15.18 -12.32 -21.12
C PRO A 17 13.93 -12.22 -20.23
N ILE A 18 13.97 -12.88 -19.07
CA ILE A 18 12.91 -12.77 -18.07
C ILE A 18 12.97 -11.33 -17.56
N THR A 19 12.21 -10.44 -18.19
CA THR A 19 12.09 -9.06 -17.73
C THR A 19 11.13 -9.05 -16.56
N PHE A 20 11.63 -8.74 -15.37
CA PHE A 20 10.78 -8.46 -14.22
C PHE A 20 9.79 -7.33 -14.57
N PRO A 21 8.54 -7.40 -14.09
CA PRO A 21 7.62 -6.26 -14.12
C PRO A 21 8.32 -4.99 -13.60
N PRO A 22 8.19 -3.84 -14.26
CA PRO A 22 8.80 -2.60 -13.79
C PRO A 22 8.36 -2.26 -12.35
N GLY A 23 9.33 -1.94 -11.48
CA GLY A 23 9.09 -1.67 -10.06
C GLY A 23 9.00 -2.92 -9.17
N LEU A 24 9.18 -4.12 -9.75
CA LEU A 24 9.33 -5.35 -8.98
C LEU A 24 10.81 -5.60 -8.63
N GLU A 25 11.08 -5.86 -7.36
CA GLU A 25 12.41 -6.20 -6.85
C GLU A 25 12.34 -7.47 -5.99
N ILE A 26 13.38 -8.31 -6.03
CA ILE A 26 13.53 -9.46 -5.14
C ILE A 26 14.89 -9.34 -4.45
N ILE A 27 14.86 -9.43 -3.13
CA ILE A 27 16.06 -9.49 -2.29
C ILE A 27 16.18 -10.91 -1.76
N ASP A 28 17.03 -11.71 -2.39
CA ASP A 28 17.38 -13.04 -1.91
C ASP A 28 18.10 -12.95 -0.57
N ASN A 29 17.84 -13.91 0.34
CA ASN A 29 18.42 -13.96 1.69
C ASN A 29 18.27 -12.65 2.48
N PHE A 30 17.09 -12.02 2.38
CA PHE A 30 16.75 -10.82 3.15
C PHE A 30 16.77 -11.08 4.66
N ILE A 31 16.43 -12.31 5.08
CA ILE A 31 16.61 -12.78 6.45
C ILE A 31 17.61 -13.95 6.49
N THR A 32 18.23 -14.13 7.64
CA THR A 32 19.08 -15.27 7.97
C THR A 32 18.25 -16.53 8.27
N GLU A 33 18.91 -17.67 8.31
CA GLU A 33 18.28 -18.94 8.69
C GLU A 33 17.82 -18.95 10.16
N GLU A 34 18.56 -18.29 11.05
CA GLU A 34 18.17 -18.15 12.46
C GLU A 34 16.89 -17.32 12.61
N GLU A 35 16.79 -16.20 11.89
CA GLU A 35 15.59 -15.35 11.86
C GLU A 35 14.39 -16.07 11.22
N GLU A 36 14.60 -16.83 10.13
CA GLU A 36 13.54 -17.65 9.54
C GLU A 36 13.01 -18.68 10.54
N ASN A 37 13.90 -19.40 11.23
CA ASN A 37 13.51 -20.38 12.25
C ASN A 37 12.75 -19.74 13.41
N PHE A 38 13.18 -18.56 13.85
CA PHE A 38 12.49 -17.78 14.87
C PHE A 38 11.05 -17.42 14.44
N LEU A 39 10.88 -16.90 13.23
CA LEU A 39 9.56 -16.56 12.68
C LEU A 39 8.69 -17.80 12.51
N LEU A 40 9.24 -18.90 11.96
CA LEU A 40 8.50 -20.14 11.77
C LEU A 40 8.03 -20.72 13.10
N LYS A 41 8.86 -20.66 14.15
CA LYS A 41 8.45 -21.06 15.50
C LYS A 41 7.29 -20.19 16.00
N TYR A 42 7.43 -18.87 15.94
CA TYR A 42 6.36 -17.93 16.34
C TYR A 42 5.05 -18.22 15.60
N LEU A 43 5.13 -18.34 14.26
CA LEU A 43 3.98 -18.62 13.41
C LEU A 43 3.31 -19.93 13.81
N ASN A 44 4.06 -21.02 13.96
CA ASN A 44 3.49 -22.32 14.33
C ASN A 44 2.84 -22.31 15.72
N GLU A 45 3.39 -21.56 16.68
CA GLU A 45 2.83 -21.43 18.04
C GLU A 45 1.54 -20.57 18.07
N HIS A 46 1.47 -19.54 17.23
CA HIS A 46 0.37 -18.57 17.20
C HIS A 46 -0.65 -18.81 16.08
N TRP A 47 -0.53 -19.94 15.38
CA TRP A 47 -1.46 -20.39 14.36
C TRP A 47 -2.59 -21.20 15.01
N SER A 48 -3.59 -20.52 15.56
CA SER A 48 -4.87 -21.15 15.90
C SER A 48 -5.60 -21.56 14.60
N GLU A 49 -6.33 -22.67 14.60
CA GLU A 49 -7.11 -23.21 13.45
C GLU A 49 -8.26 -22.29 12.95
N SER A 50 -8.20 -20.98 13.21
CA SER A 50 -9.31 -20.04 13.02
C SER A 50 -9.29 -19.36 11.65
N SER A 51 -10.46 -19.40 11.01
CA SER A 51 -10.86 -18.86 9.70
C SER A 51 -10.52 -19.73 8.48
N SER A 52 -11.41 -20.70 8.23
CA SER A 52 -11.42 -21.52 7.02
C SER A 52 -11.93 -20.71 5.82
N MET A 53 -11.07 -19.89 5.21
CA MET A 53 -11.24 -19.67 3.78
C MET A 53 -10.97 -21.00 3.07
N LYS A 54 -11.86 -21.39 2.14
CA LYS A 54 -11.96 -22.73 1.56
C LYS A 54 -10.67 -23.31 0.93
N HIS A 55 -9.60 -22.50 0.75
CA HIS A 55 -8.38 -22.91 0.04
C HIS A 55 -7.03 -22.47 0.67
N ARG A 56 -6.99 -21.58 1.68
CA ARG A 56 -5.76 -21.18 2.40
C ARG A 56 -6.08 -20.58 3.77
N GLN A 57 -5.16 -20.65 4.71
CA GLN A 57 -5.32 -20.08 6.05
C GLN A 57 -4.63 -18.70 6.10
N VAL A 58 -5.30 -17.70 6.66
CA VAL A 58 -4.84 -16.30 6.68
C VAL A 58 -4.97 -15.69 8.07
N LYS A 59 -4.00 -14.87 8.45
CA LYS A 59 -4.02 -14.06 9.68
C LYS A 59 -3.64 -12.62 9.38
N HIS A 60 -4.32 -11.67 10.02
CA HIS A 60 -4.09 -10.24 9.88
C HIS A 60 -3.55 -9.64 11.19
N TYR A 61 -2.68 -8.65 11.07
CA TYR A 61 -2.23 -7.79 12.18
C TYR A 61 -2.23 -6.32 11.73
N GLY A 62 -2.39 -5.42 12.71
CA GLY A 62 -2.52 -3.98 12.51
C GLY A 62 -3.94 -3.60 12.10
N PHE A 63 -4.38 -4.11 10.93
CA PHE A 63 -5.75 -3.96 10.48
C PHE A 63 -6.27 -5.23 9.78
N GLU A 64 -7.56 -5.52 9.96
CA GLU A 64 -8.20 -6.69 9.37
C GLU A 64 -8.61 -6.39 7.92
N PHE A 65 -8.26 -7.27 6.98
CA PHE A 65 -8.70 -7.12 5.59
C PHE A 65 -10.05 -7.82 5.40
N ASN A 66 -11.04 -7.06 4.98
CA ASN A 66 -12.36 -7.55 4.65
C ASN A 66 -12.41 -7.99 3.18
N TYR A 67 -12.37 -9.31 2.97
CA TYR A 67 -12.35 -9.90 1.63
C TYR A 67 -13.66 -9.76 0.85
N ASP A 68 -14.79 -9.50 1.52
CA ASP A 68 -16.08 -9.32 0.84
C ASP A 68 -16.18 -7.96 0.16
N PHE A 69 -15.53 -6.95 0.75
CA PHE A 69 -15.55 -5.55 0.27
C PHE A 69 -14.19 -5.07 -0.23
N ASN A 70 -13.16 -5.94 -0.16
CA ASN A 70 -11.77 -5.66 -0.48
C ASN A 70 -11.19 -4.46 0.30
N ASP A 71 -11.69 -4.21 1.50
CA ASP A 71 -11.40 -3.02 2.33
C ASP A 71 -10.72 -3.39 3.65
N VAL A 72 -10.31 -2.42 4.44
CA VAL A 72 -9.72 -2.63 5.77
C VAL A 72 -10.68 -2.20 6.88
N ARG A 73 -10.84 -3.06 7.89
CA ARG A 73 -11.54 -2.74 9.13
C ARG A 73 -10.56 -2.16 10.15
N TYR A 74 -10.87 -0.96 10.64
CA TYR A 74 -10.01 -0.17 11.52
C TYR A 74 -10.23 -0.47 13.02
N ASP A 75 -11.22 -1.28 13.34
CA ASP A 75 -11.81 -1.44 14.67
C ASP A 75 -11.44 -2.74 15.40
N THR A 76 -10.96 -3.80 14.70
CA THR A 76 -10.85 -5.14 15.31
C THR A 76 -9.64 -5.98 14.84
N CYS A 77 -8.41 -5.49 14.97
CA CYS A 77 -7.23 -6.32 14.68
C CYS A 77 -6.17 -6.31 15.78
N ASP A 78 -5.51 -7.45 15.97
CA ASP A 78 -4.37 -7.57 16.87
C ASP A 78 -3.25 -6.62 16.40
N PRO A 79 -2.55 -5.92 17.32
CA PRO A 79 -1.41 -5.08 16.95
C PRO A 79 -0.31 -5.92 16.32
N ILE A 80 0.53 -5.30 15.47
CA ILE A 80 1.68 -5.98 14.88
C ILE A 80 2.61 -6.50 16.01
N PRO A 81 2.89 -7.81 16.08
CA PRO A 81 3.71 -8.39 17.12
C PRO A 81 5.14 -7.86 17.09
N LYS A 82 5.76 -7.69 18.27
CA LYS A 82 7.13 -7.17 18.41
C LYS A 82 8.17 -8.09 17.76
N GLU A 83 7.84 -9.36 17.60
CA GLU A 83 8.64 -10.36 16.89
C GLU A 83 8.89 -9.98 15.43
N PHE A 84 8.06 -9.12 14.82
CA PHE A 84 8.29 -8.60 13.46
C PHE A 84 9.10 -7.30 13.42
N GLU A 85 9.40 -6.67 14.56
CA GLU A 85 9.98 -5.33 14.64
C GLU A 85 11.36 -5.23 13.93
N PHE A 86 12.16 -6.30 13.97
CA PHE A 86 13.45 -6.31 13.27
C PHE A 86 13.28 -6.22 11.74
N ILE A 87 12.25 -6.88 11.19
CA ILE A 87 11.90 -6.80 9.77
C ILE A 87 11.37 -5.40 9.44
N LEU A 88 10.50 -4.85 10.29
CA LEU A 88 9.96 -3.51 10.11
C LEU A 88 11.06 -2.44 10.06
N ASN A 89 12.06 -2.56 10.95
CA ASN A 89 13.21 -1.67 10.97
C ASN A 89 14.10 -1.84 9.73
N ALA A 90 14.33 -3.08 9.28
CA ALA A 90 15.08 -3.33 8.05
C ALA A 90 14.38 -2.74 6.81
N ILE A 91 13.06 -2.88 6.72
CA ILE A 91 12.24 -2.25 5.66
C ILE A 91 12.35 -0.72 5.74
N TYR A 92 12.21 -0.14 6.93
CA TYR A 92 12.28 1.31 7.12
C TYR A 92 13.64 1.87 6.73
N LEU A 93 14.74 1.26 7.17
CA LEU A 93 16.09 1.70 6.81
C LEU A 93 16.36 1.66 5.31
N ARG A 94 15.72 0.72 4.59
CA ARG A 94 15.88 0.59 3.14
C ARG A 94 15.02 1.58 2.36
N LEU A 95 13.74 1.69 2.70
CA LEU A 95 12.74 2.37 1.87
C LEU A 95 12.30 3.72 2.44
N ASN A 96 12.74 4.09 3.64
CA ASN A 96 12.18 5.20 4.43
C ASN A 96 10.64 5.11 4.51
N TRP A 97 10.13 3.88 4.60
CA TRP A 97 8.72 3.53 4.57
C TRP A 97 8.46 2.46 5.61
N ARG A 98 7.36 2.58 6.36
CA ARG A 98 7.01 1.64 7.43
C ARG A 98 5.59 1.12 7.24
N PRO A 99 5.39 -0.21 7.14
CA PRO A 99 4.06 -0.78 7.04
C PRO A 99 3.34 -0.70 8.38
N ASN A 100 2.02 -0.57 8.33
CA ASN A 100 1.12 -0.59 9.49
C ASN A 100 0.11 -1.75 9.43
N GLN A 101 0.17 -2.60 8.39
CA GLN A 101 -0.69 -3.75 8.16
C GLN A 101 0.17 -4.96 7.74
N ILE A 102 -0.09 -6.12 8.35
CA ILE A 102 0.54 -7.40 7.98
C ILE A 102 -0.52 -8.46 7.69
N THR A 103 -0.37 -9.17 6.56
CA THR A 103 -1.16 -10.36 6.24
C THR A 103 -0.25 -11.58 6.12
N ILE A 104 -0.49 -12.59 6.95
CA ILE A 104 0.23 -13.86 6.87
C ILE A 104 -0.64 -14.88 6.15
N ASN A 105 -0.10 -15.49 5.10
CA ASN A 105 -0.76 -16.57 4.38
C ASN A 105 0.04 -17.87 4.56
N LYS A 106 -0.65 -18.97 4.86
CA LYS A 106 -0.09 -20.32 4.86
C LYS A 106 -0.63 -21.11 3.66
N TYR A 107 0.29 -21.69 2.90
CA TYR A 107 0.00 -22.51 1.73
C TYR A 107 0.55 -23.91 1.93
N SER A 108 -0.32 -24.91 1.91
CA SER A 108 0.08 -26.31 1.76
C SER A 108 0.34 -26.66 0.29
N PRO A 109 1.12 -27.71 -0.02
CA PRO A 109 1.37 -28.12 -1.40
C PRO A 109 0.08 -28.35 -2.19
N GLY A 110 -0.06 -27.68 -3.34
CA GLY A 110 -1.28 -27.70 -4.15
C GLY A 110 -2.21 -26.50 -3.93
N GLN A 111 -2.04 -25.73 -2.86
CA GLN A 111 -2.78 -24.49 -2.64
C GLN A 111 -2.13 -23.32 -3.39
N GLY A 112 -2.92 -22.25 -3.56
CA GLY A 112 -2.52 -21.07 -4.29
C GLY A 112 -3.43 -19.89 -4.00
N ILE A 113 -3.23 -18.81 -4.74
CA ILE A 113 -4.06 -17.61 -4.70
C ILE A 113 -4.33 -17.16 -6.14
N PRO A 114 -5.60 -16.89 -6.52
CA PRO A 114 -5.92 -16.37 -7.84
C PRO A 114 -5.16 -15.08 -8.15
N ASN A 115 -4.95 -14.81 -9.44
CA ASN A 115 -4.36 -13.54 -9.87
C ASN A 115 -5.25 -12.37 -9.46
N HIS A 116 -4.68 -11.39 -8.78
CA HIS A 116 -5.37 -10.19 -8.30
C HIS A 116 -4.41 -9.00 -8.25
N ILE A 117 -4.98 -7.81 -8.09
CA ILE A 117 -4.26 -6.59 -7.72
C ILE A 117 -4.72 -6.25 -6.31
N ASP A 118 -3.78 -5.96 -5.41
CA ASP A 118 -4.10 -5.51 -4.06
C ASP A 118 -4.86 -4.17 -4.12
N ASN A 119 -5.75 -3.91 -3.15
CA ASN A 119 -6.61 -2.73 -3.25
C ASN A 119 -5.79 -1.42 -3.25
N ILE A 120 -5.85 -0.72 -4.38
CA ILE A 120 -5.13 0.52 -4.65
C ILE A 120 -5.65 1.72 -3.84
N THR A 121 -6.90 1.66 -3.35
CA THR A 121 -7.49 2.74 -2.55
C THR A 121 -7.16 2.59 -1.06
N VAL A 122 -6.86 1.38 -0.63
CA VAL A 122 -6.68 1.03 0.79
C VAL A 122 -5.21 1.04 1.18
N PHE A 123 -4.34 0.58 0.28
CA PHE A 123 -2.90 0.52 0.54
C PHE A 123 -2.16 1.58 -0.28
N ASP A 124 -1.03 2.03 0.22
CA ASP A 124 -0.14 2.96 -0.49
C ASP A 124 0.96 2.26 -1.30
N GLU A 125 1.87 3.04 -1.89
CA GLU A 125 2.88 2.68 -2.88
C GLU A 125 3.60 1.33 -2.77
N TYR A 126 3.81 0.80 -1.57
CA TYR A 126 4.63 -0.39 -1.38
C TYR A 126 3.82 -1.58 -0.89
N ILE A 127 4.04 -2.72 -1.55
CA ILE A 127 3.54 -4.02 -1.11
C ILE A 127 4.72 -4.98 -1.08
N LEU A 128 5.06 -5.43 0.12
CA LEU A 128 6.21 -6.29 0.35
C LEU A 128 5.72 -7.68 0.74
N SER A 129 6.42 -8.74 0.32
CA SER A 129 6.10 -10.11 0.71
C SER A 129 7.37 -10.89 1.05
N LEU A 130 7.54 -11.21 2.33
CA LEU A 130 8.60 -12.10 2.82
C LEU A 130 8.16 -13.55 2.66
N SER A 131 8.97 -14.37 1.98
CA SER A 131 8.71 -15.81 1.77
C SER A 131 9.49 -16.66 2.76
N LEU A 132 8.84 -17.63 3.39
CA LEU A 132 9.45 -18.53 4.39
C LEU A 132 9.22 -20.02 4.08
N ASN A 133 10.15 -20.85 4.50
CA ASN A 133 10.15 -22.32 4.54
C ASN A 133 10.16 -23.06 3.19
N SER A 134 9.47 -22.55 2.17
CA SER A 134 9.44 -23.17 0.84
C SER A 134 9.45 -22.12 -0.25
N ASP A 135 10.20 -22.42 -1.29
CA ASP A 135 10.22 -21.68 -2.54
C ASP A 135 8.86 -21.76 -3.25
N ILE A 136 8.61 -20.81 -4.15
CA ILE A 136 7.40 -20.77 -4.95
C ILE A 136 7.65 -20.06 -6.28
N VAL A 137 6.92 -20.45 -7.34
CA VAL A 137 6.72 -19.57 -8.50
C VAL A 137 5.45 -18.76 -8.33
N MET A 138 5.61 -17.43 -8.30
CA MET A 138 4.52 -16.46 -8.35
C MET A 138 4.34 -15.98 -9.79
N GLU A 139 3.10 -15.94 -10.26
CA GLU A 139 2.77 -15.49 -11.61
C GLU A 139 2.39 -14.02 -11.59
N PHE A 140 3.01 -13.25 -12.47
CA PHE A 140 2.68 -11.85 -12.74
C PHE A 140 2.09 -11.72 -14.14
N ARG A 141 0.94 -11.04 -14.25
CA ARG A 141 0.25 -10.85 -15.53
C ARG A 141 -0.25 -9.42 -15.70
N LYS A 142 0.09 -8.79 -16.83
CA LYS A 142 -0.45 -7.49 -17.25
C LYS A 142 -1.54 -7.64 -18.32
N ASP A 143 -1.28 -8.49 -19.32
CA ASP A 143 -2.17 -8.76 -20.46
C ASP A 143 -2.09 -10.25 -20.86
N LEU A 144 -2.93 -10.71 -21.80
CA LEU A 144 -2.95 -12.10 -22.29
C LEU A 144 -1.59 -12.61 -22.79
N LEU A 145 -0.71 -11.71 -23.26
CA LEU A 145 0.58 -12.03 -23.87
C LEU A 145 1.77 -11.93 -22.90
N LYS A 146 1.61 -11.27 -21.75
CA LYS A 146 2.69 -11.02 -20.78
C LYS A 146 2.39 -11.76 -19.48
N GLN A 147 2.88 -12.99 -19.40
CA GLN A 147 2.82 -13.82 -18.21
C GLN A 147 4.24 -14.19 -17.79
N ASN A 148 4.62 -13.80 -16.58
CA ASN A 148 5.94 -14.04 -16.05
C ASN A 148 5.81 -14.88 -14.78
N GLY A 149 6.24 -16.13 -14.85
CA GLY A 149 6.44 -16.97 -13.66
C GLY A 149 7.77 -16.59 -13.03
N ILE A 150 7.71 -15.97 -11.86
CA ILE A 150 8.88 -15.48 -11.13
C ILE A 150 9.15 -16.44 -9.97
N PHE A 151 10.35 -17.01 -9.98
CA PHE A 151 10.80 -17.91 -8.92
C PHE A 151 11.23 -17.09 -7.69
N ILE A 152 10.61 -17.36 -6.55
CA ILE A 152 10.82 -16.66 -5.29
C ILE A 152 11.28 -17.69 -4.26
N LYS A 153 12.51 -17.53 -3.80
CA LYS A 153 13.12 -18.43 -2.81
C LYS A 153 12.60 -18.15 -1.40
N ALA A 154 12.66 -19.14 -0.52
CA ALA A 154 12.56 -18.91 0.92
C ALA A 154 13.63 -17.89 1.38
N LYS A 155 13.34 -17.18 2.46
CA LYS A 155 14.15 -16.08 3.03
C LYS A 155 14.27 -14.84 2.13
N SER A 156 13.54 -14.77 1.01
CA SER A 156 13.56 -13.60 0.13
C SER A 156 12.43 -12.61 0.44
N LEU A 157 12.71 -11.32 0.24
CA LEU A 157 11.73 -10.25 0.28
C LEU A 157 11.42 -9.81 -1.16
N LEU A 158 10.17 -10.00 -1.56
CA LEU A 158 9.60 -9.43 -2.78
C LEU A 158 9.10 -8.01 -2.47
N ILE A 159 9.43 -7.04 -3.32
CA ILE A 159 8.97 -5.65 -3.23
C ILE A 159 8.23 -5.31 -4.53
N MET A 160 6.95 -4.95 -4.41
CA MET A 160 6.13 -4.40 -5.49
C MET A 160 5.95 -2.90 -5.28
N SER A 161 6.31 -2.13 -6.30
CA SER A 161 6.10 -0.69 -6.40
C SER A 161 5.78 -0.30 -7.85
N GLY A 162 5.26 0.91 -8.06
CA GLY A 162 4.95 1.44 -9.38
C GLY A 162 4.12 0.45 -10.21
N GLU A 163 4.54 0.21 -11.45
CA GLU A 163 3.78 -0.61 -12.39
C GLU A 163 3.46 -2.01 -11.84
N SER A 164 4.44 -2.70 -11.25
CA SER A 164 4.27 -4.04 -10.68
C SER A 164 3.21 -4.14 -9.59
N ARG A 165 2.92 -3.02 -8.90
CA ARG A 165 1.87 -2.91 -7.90
C ARG A 165 0.51 -2.59 -8.52
N TYR A 166 0.46 -1.59 -9.39
CA TYR A 166 -0.82 -0.99 -9.83
C TYR A 166 -1.38 -1.58 -11.12
N GLU A 167 -0.54 -2.15 -11.99
CA GLU A 167 -0.94 -2.57 -13.33
C GLU A 167 -0.77 -4.07 -13.56
N TRP A 168 -0.01 -4.76 -12.70
CA TRP A 168 0.22 -6.20 -12.82
C TRP A 168 -0.61 -6.96 -11.77
N THR A 169 -1.37 -7.94 -12.24
CA THR A 169 -1.95 -8.94 -11.34
C THR A 169 -0.85 -9.89 -10.88
N HIS A 170 -0.96 -10.37 -9.65
CA HIS A 170 -0.06 -11.38 -9.10
C HIS A 170 -0.85 -12.52 -8.47
N GLY A 171 -0.32 -13.74 -8.54
CA GLY A 171 -0.98 -14.93 -8.05
C GLY A 171 -0.06 -16.14 -7.90
N ILE A 172 -0.54 -17.17 -7.23
CA ILE A 172 0.16 -18.44 -7.07
C ILE A 172 -0.76 -19.52 -7.62
N THR A 173 -0.39 -20.14 -8.74
CA THR A 173 -1.18 -21.23 -9.33
C THR A 173 -1.27 -22.42 -8.38
N PRO A 174 -2.46 -23.01 -8.15
CA PRO A 174 -2.63 -24.22 -7.35
C PRO A 174 -1.97 -25.44 -8.00
N ARG A 175 -0.72 -25.72 -7.60
CA ARG A 175 0.06 -26.90 -8.04
C ARG A 175 0.99 -27.36 -6.93
N LYS A 176 1.50 -28.59 -7.05
CA LYS A 176 2.43 -29.20 -6.07
C LYS A 176 3.90 -29.06 -6.47
N ILE A 177 4.14 -28.71 -7.73
CA ILE A 177 5.45 -28.74 -8.37
C ILE A 177 5.57 -27.50 -9.26
N ASP A 178 6.71 -26.85 -9.23
CA ASP A 178 7.08 -25.75 -10.13
C ASP A 178 8.15 -26.21 -11.12
N MET A 179 8.03 -25.76 -12.37
CA MET A 179 9.06 -25.91 -13.40
C MET A 179 9.85 -24.60 -13.45
N ILE A 180 11.16 -24.66 -13.26
CA ILE A 180 12.06 -23.51 -13.33
C ILE A 180 13.12 -23.72 -14.41
N ASN A 181 13.62 -22.64 -15.01
CA ASN A 181 14.77 -22.72 -15.89
C ASN A 181 16.03 -22.40 -15.09
N THR A 182 16.98 -23.34 -15.07
CA THR A 182 18.30 -23.18 -14.45
C THR A 182 19.38 -23.06 -15.52
N VAL A 183 20.62 -22.78 -15.11
CA VAL A 183 21.78 -22.76 -16.01
C VAL A 183 22.02 -24.11 -16.68
N ASP A 184 21.62 -25.21 -16.05
CA ASP A 184 21.78 -26.58 -16.54
C ASP A 184 20.54 -27.08 -17.31
N GLY A 185 19.53 -26.21 -17.51
CA GLY A 185 18.28 -26.51 -18.20
C GLY A 185 17.05 -26.46 -17.28
N PRO A 186 15.88 -26.93 -17.77
CA PRO A 186 14.66 -26.98 -16.97
C PRO A 186 14.81 -27.93 -15.79
N ASP A 187 14.42 -27.47 -14.60
CA ASP A 187 14.45 -28.23 -13.35
C ASP A 187 13.09 -28.17 -12.65
N VAL A 188 12.90 -29.07 -11.69
CA VAL A 188 11.65 -29.34 -11.01
C VAL A 188 11.79 -29.08 -9.52
N VAL A 189 11.04 -28.10 -9.01
CA VAL A 189 11.00 -27.77 -7.58
C VAL A 189 9.70 -28.27 -6.97
N TYR A 190 9.80 -29.12 -5.97
CA TYR A 190 8.65 -29.58 -5.19
C TYR A 190 8.26 -28.54 -4.14
N ARG A 191 7.00 -28.14 -4.11
CA ARG A 191 6.50 -27.19 -3.12
C ARG A 191 6.34 -27.88 -1.76
N GLY A 192 6.88 -27.25 -0.73
CA GLY A 192 6.60 -27.55 0.67
C GLY A 192 5.44 -26.70 1.22
N THR A 193 5.26 -26.76 2.53
CA THR A 193 4.41 -25.77 3.22
C THR A 193 5.11 -24.43 3.21
N ARG A 194 4.46 -23.39 2.68
CA ARG A 194 5.01 -22.04 2.59
C ARG A 194 4.23 -21.09 3.49
N PHE A 195 4.95 -20.21 4.16
CA PHE A 195 4.36 -19.00 4.74
C PHE A 195 4.79 -17.78 3.91
N SER A 196 3.88 -16.82 3.74
CA SER A 196 4.26 -15.47 3.33
C SER A 196 3.72 -14.44 4.28
N ILE A 197 4.58 -13.49 4.63
CA ILE A 197 4.23 -12.32 5.43
C ILE A 197 4.20 -11.13 4.48
N THR A 198 3.00 -10.65 4.19
CA THR A 198 2.78 -9.49 3.33
C THR A 198 2.69 -8.24 4.19
N PHE A 199 3.50 -7.22 3.88
CA PHE A 199 3.54 -5.94 4.59
C PHE A 199 2.98 -4.84 3.70
N ARG A 200 2.09 -4.02 4.27
CA ARG A 200 1.44 -2.90 3.58
C ARG A 200 1.29 -1.72 4.54
N ARG A 201 1.13 -0.52 3.99
CA ARG A 201 0.68 0.65 4.74
C ARG A 201 -0.75 0.97 4.30
N ALA A 202 -1.70 0.62 5.14
CA ALA A 202 -3.09 1.02 5.01
C ALA A 202 -3.17 2.54 5.17
N ILE A 203 -3.78 3.17 4.19
CA ILE A 203 -4.15 4.59 4.22
C ILE A 203 -5.46 4.63 5.01
N GLN A 204 -5.46 5.24 6.19
CA GLN A 204 -6.72 5.69 6.77
C GLN A 204 -7.16 6.88 5.94
N ILE A 205 -8.30 6.77 5.26
CA ILE A 205 -9.08 7.96 4.94
C ILE A 205 -9.65 8.40 6.28
N ILE A 206 -8.81 9.02 7.11
CA ILE A 206 -9.33 9.86 8.17
C ILE A 206 -10.11 10.93 7.41
N GLU A 207 -11.33 11.24 7.85
CA GLU A 207 -12.05 12.48 7.54
C GLU A 207 -11.29 13.72 8.03
N ASN A 208 -9.97 13.72 7.91
CA ASN A 208 -9.10 14.85 8.13
C ASN A 208 -8.72 15.37 6.75
N ILE A 209 -9.18 16.58 6.51
CA ILE A 209 -8.74 17.51 5.49
C ILE A 209 -7.21 17.66 5.62
N GLN A 210 -6.46 16.71 5.08
CA GLN A 210 -5.21 17.01 4.43
C GLN A 210 -5.61 17.40 3.02
N VAL A 211 -5.28 18.62 2.60
CA VAL A 211 -5.34 19.03 1.20
C VAL A 211 -4.32 18.18 0.44
N THR A 212 -4.68 16.93 0.17
CA THR A 212 -4.05 16.14 -0.87
C THR A 212 -4.41 16.85 -2.16
N LYS A 213 -3.41 17.34 -2.89
CA LYS A 213 -3.63 17.90 -4.23
C LYS A 213 -4.59 17.00 -5.00
N ASP A 214 -5.62 17.61 -5.57
CA ASP A 214 -6.58 16.93 -6.44
C ASP A 214 -5.80 16.15 -7.52
N LEU A 215 -6.24 14.93 -7.85
CA LEU A 215 -5.60 14.12 -8.90
C LEU A 215 -5.53 14.89 -10.23
N TYR A 216 -6.49 15.77 -10.50
CA TYR A 216 -6.44 16.68 -11.65
C TYR A 216 -5.30 17.69 -11.52
N GLU A 217 -5.07 18.29 -10.35
CA GLU A 217 -3.94 19.20 -10.08
C GLU A 217 -2.58 18.50 -10.18
N ILE A 218 -2.49 17.24 -9.74
CA ILE A 218 -1.29 16.40 -9.89
C ILE A 218 -0.95 16.19 -11.36
N LEU A 219 -1.96 16.06 -12.24
CA LEU A 219 -1.77 16.04 -13.70
C LEU A 219 -1.68 17.44 -14.32
N GLY A 220 -2.00 18.50 -13.58
CA GLY A 220 -2.04 19.87 -14.08
C GLY A 220 -3.20 20.15 -15.01
N CYS A 221 -4.34 19.54 -14.72
CA CYS A 221 -5.59 19.62 -15.47
C CYS A 221 -6.73 20.01 -14.52
N ASP A 222 -7.92 20.17 -15.08
CA ASP A 222 -9.17 20.28 -14.33
C ASP A 222 -10.10 19.09 -14.66
N LYS A 223 -11.19 18.94 -13.89
CA LYS A 223 -12.19 17.88 -14.09
C LYS A 223 -12.90 17.91 -15.45
N THR A 224 -12.89 19.07 -16.12
CA THR A 224 -13.52 19.26 -17.44
C THR A 224 -12.59 18.93 -18.61
N THR A 225 -11.33 18.63 -18.30
CA THR A 225 -10.28 18.39 -19.28
C THR A 225 -10.53 17.08 -20.02
N SER A 226 -10.37 17.12 -21.35
CA SER A 226 -10.54 15.93 -22.19
C SER A 226 -9.51 14.84 -21.87
N PHE A 227 -9.85 13.58 -22.13
CA PHE A 227 -8.95 12.44 -21.93
C PHE A 227 -7.63 12.59 -22.71
N GLU A 228 -7.68 13.12 -23.93
CA GLU A 228 -6.49 13.36 -24.76
C GLU A 228 -5.53 14.34 -24.10
N THR A 229 -6.07 15.43 -23.55
CA THR A 229 -5.32 16.44 -22.82
C THR A 229 -4.76 15.90 -21.50
N LEU A 230 -5.53 15.08 -20.75
CA LEU A 230 -5.06 14.40 -19.55
C LEU A 230 -3.85 13.49 -19.84
N LYS A 231 -3.94 12.70 -20.92
CA LYS A 231 -2.87 11.81 -21.39
C LYS A 231 -1.60 12.57 -21.79
N ASP A 232 -1.77 13.68 -22.50
CA ASP A 232 -0.65 14.50 -22.93
C ASP A 232 0.03 15.22 -21.76
N ASN A 233 -0.76 15.67 -20.78
CA ASN A 233 -0.22 16.30 -19.58
C ASN A 233 0.51 15.29 -18.68
N TYR A 234 -0.02 14.07 -18.53
CA TYR A 234 0.71 12.97 -17.90
C TYR A 234 2.08 12.74 -18.56
N LYS A 235 2.13 12.55 -19.89
CA LYS A 235 3.39 12.34 -20.62
C LYS A 235 4.37 13.49 -20.44
N LYS A 236 3.90 14.74 -20.56
CA LYS A 236 4.73 15.95 -20.40
C LYS A 236 5.31 16.05 -18.99
N ARG A 237 4.53 15.73 -17.96
CA ARG A 237 5.00 15.75 -16.57
C ARG A 237 5.93 14.58 -16.28
N LEU A 238 5.62 13.37 -16.76
CA LEU A 238 6.45 12.18 -16.58
C LEU A 238 7.87 12.39 -17.13
N LEU A 239 7.99 13.04 -18.29
CA LEU A 239 9.29 13.41 -18.88
C LEU A 239 10.12 14.38 -18.02
N LYS A 240 9.49 15.14 -17.12
CA LYS A 240 10.15 16.08 -16.20
C LYS A 240 10.56 15.44 -14.89
N VAL A 241 9.79 14.46 -14.39
CA VAL A 241 10.06 13.74 -13.13
C VAL A 241 10.76 12.39 -13.34
N HIS A 242 11.12 12.03 -14.57
CA HIS A 242 11.81 10.78 -14.88
C HIS A 242 13.21 10.71 -14.22
N PRO A 243 13.57 9.60 -13.55
CA PRO A 243 14.81 9.48 -12.78
C PRO A 243 16.09 9.69 -13.59
N ASP A 244 16.09 9.39 -14.90
CA ASP A 244 17.25 9.64 -15.79
C ASP A 244 17.58 11.11 -16.06
N LYS A 245 16.74 12.08 -15.64
CA LYS A 245 16.97 13.51 -15.92
C LYS A 245 17.10 14.41 -14.69
N SER A 246 16.90 13.90 -13.47
CA SER A 246 16.92 14.73 -12.26
C SER A 246 17.98 14.27 -11.25
N ILE A 247 18.90 15.16 -10.89
CA ILE A 247 20.02 14.93 -9.95
C ILE A 247 19.58 15.07 -8.47
N LEU A 248 18.27 15.23 -8.18
CA LEU A 248 17.75 15.50 -6.83
C LEU A 248 16.76 14.43 -6.37
N SER A 249 16.87 14.05 -5.09
CA SER A 249 16.12 13.02 -4.36
C SER A 249 14.60 13.23 -4.24
N SER A 250 14.05 14.33 -4.77
CA SER A 250 12.62 14.67 -4.76
C SER A 250 11.82 14.09 -5.94
N SER A 251 12.49 13.49 -6.92
CA SER A 251 11.86 13.03 -8.17
C SER A 251 11.13 11.69 -8.05
N SER A 252 11.51 10.80 -7.12
CA SER A 252 10.83 9.49 -6.99
C SER A 252 9.42 9.64 -6.41
N ALA A 253 9.25 10.47 -5.38
CA ALA A 253 7.95 10.73 -4.75
C ALA A 253 6.99 11.47 -5.71
N ALA A 254 7.48 12.50 -6.41
CA ALA A 254 6.68 13.23 -7.40
C ALA A 254 6.30 12.35 -8.62
N CYS A 255 7.17 11.41 -9.01
CA CYS A 255 6.86 10.43 -10.05
C CYS A 255 5.80 9.42 -9.57
N ALA A 256 5.86 8.99 -8.31
CA ALA A 256 4.86 8.11 -7.71
C ALA A 256 3.48 8.76 -7.62
N GLU A 257 3.40 10.03 -7.15
CA GLU A 257 2.16 10.80 -7.13
C GLU A 257 1.55 10.96 -8.53
N LEU A 258 2.39 11.26 -9.53
CA LEU A 258 1.96 11.40 -10.92
C LEU A 258 1.40 10.09 -11.50
N ASN A 259 2.07 8.96 -11.23
CA ASN A 259 1.62 7.64 -11.67
C ASN A 259 0.33 7.21 -10.96
N LYS A 260 0.19 7.51 -9.66
CA LYS A 260 -1.03 7.28 -8.90
C LYS A 260 -2.22 8.03 -9.52
N ALA A 261 -2.08 9.35 -9.73
CA ALA A 261 -3.13 10.16 -10.34
C ALA A 261 -3.53 9.66 -11.74
N TRP A 262 -2.55 9.30 -12.57
CA TRP A 262 -2.82 8.75 -13.90
C TRP A 262 -3.53 7.38 -13.84
N SER A 263 -3.15 6.51 -12.89
CA SER A 263 -3.74 5.16 -12.76
C SER A 263 -5.26 5.19 -12.52
N ILE A 264 -5.74 6.22 -11.80
CA ILE A 264 -7.15 6.45 -11.50
C ILE A 264 -7.83 7.21 -12.65
N LEU A 265 -7.26 8.33 -13.11
CA LEU A 265 -7.91 9.20 -14.10
C LEU A 265 -7.88 8.65 -15.54
N LYS A 266 -7.05 7.64 -15.83
CA LYS A 266 -7.02 6.98 -17.14
C LYS A 266 -8.18 6.00 -17.35
N ASP A 267 -8.75 5.47 -16.28
CA ASP A 267 -9.81 4.46 -16.31
C ASP A 267 -11.18 5.16 -16.13
N PRO A 268 -12.13 5.01 -17.08
CA PRO A 268 -13.42 5.70 -17.01
C PRO A 268 -14.24 5.39 -15.76
N ASP A 269 -14.19 4.15 -15.25
CA ASP A 269 -14.97 3.71 -14.10
C ASP A 269 -14.34 4.21 -12.79
N LEU A 270 -13.01 4.17 -12.68
CA LEU A 270 -12.29 4.72 -11.53
C LEU A 270 -12.37 6.25 -11.48
N LYS A 271 -12.25 6.91 -12.64
CA LYS A 271 -12.44 8.36 -12.77
C LYS A 271 -13.84 8.76 -12.32
N LYS A 272 -14.88 8.03 -12.77
CA LYS A 272 -16.26 8.32 -12.38
C LYS A 272 -16.47 8.20 -10.87
N LYS A 273 -15.93 7.14 -10.24
CA LYS A 273 -15.99 6.98 -8.77
C LYS A 273 -15.26 8.10 -8.05
N TYR A 274 -14.11 8.54 -8.57
CA TYR A 274 -13.37 9.66 -8.02
C TYR A 274 -14.12 10.99 -8.15
N ASP A 275 -14.76 11.24 -9.30
CA ASP A 275 -15.59 12.43 -9.52
C ASP A 275 -16.81 12.44 -8.58
N GLU A 276 -17.47 11.29 -8.40
CA GLU A 276 -18.57 11.13 -7.44
C GLU A 276 -18.11 11.36 -5.98
N GLN A 277 -16.87 10.99 -5.65
CA GLN A 277 -16.27 11.22 -4.33
C GLN A 277 -15.96 12.71 -4.08
N ILE A 278 -15.41 13.42 -5.07
CA ILE A 278 -15.18 14.88 -4.98
C ILE A 278 -16.51 15.62 -4.80
N GLU A 279 -17.53 15.26 -5.59
CA GLU A 279 -18.84 15.90 -5.51
C GLU A 279 -19.53 15.64 -4.14
N GLN A 280 -19.30 14.49 -3.53
CA GLN A 280 -19.79 14.19 -2.17
C GLN A 280 -18.99 14.91 -1.08
N SER A 281 -17.68 15.11 -1.25
CA SER A 281 -16.87 15.87 -0.29
C SER A 281 -17.21 17.36 -0.31
N ASP A 282 -17.47 17.94 -1.49
CA ASP A 282 -17.87 19.35 -1.61
C ASP A 282 -19.22 19.64 -0.93
N ILE A 283 -20.12 18.65 -0.86
CA ILE A 283 -21.42 18.76 -0.18
C ILE A 283 -21.29 18.61 1.35
N ASN A 284 -20.31 17.83 1.84
CA ASN A 284 -20.10 17.59 3.28
C ASN A 284 -19.24 18.66 3.99
N THR A 285 -18.74 19.67 3.29
CA THR A 285 -17.76 20.64 3.83
C THR A 285 -18.39 21.90 4.49
N GLU A 286 -19.71 22.07 4.51
CA GLU A 286 -20.35 23.15 5.29
C GLU A 286 -20.37 22.82 6.79
N VAL A 287 -19.24 23.00 7.48
CA VAL A 287 -19.18 22.92 8.95
C VAL A 287 -19.74 24.19 9.60
N THR A 288 -20.46 24.05 10.71
CA THR A 288 -20.97 25.19 11.49
C THR A 288 -19.91 25.65 12.49
N ILE A 289 -19.23 26.75 12.17
CA ILE A 289 -18.22 27.36 13.06
C ILE A 289 -18.91 28.02 14.26
N TYR A 290 -18.48 27.62 15.45
CA TYR A 290 -18.92 28.17 16.73
C TYR A 290 -18.13 29.42 17.10
N ASP A 291 -16.80 29.37 17.00
CA ASP A 291 -15.93 30.51 17.33
C ASP A 291 -14.56 30.41 16.66
N TYR A 292 -13.85 31.55 16.61
CA TYR A 292 -12.49 31.71 16.09
C TYR A 292 -11.57 32.11 17.26
N LEU A 293 -10.63 31.24 17.61
CA LEU A 293 -9.85 31.35 18.84
C LEU A 293 -8.36 31.38 18.54
N ASN A 294 -7.60 32.18 19.28
CA ASN A 294 -6.14 32.01 19.32
C ASN A 294 -5.79 30.91 20.32
N ILE A 295 -4.59 30.34 20.21
CA ILE A 295 -4.07 29.38 21.20
C ILE A 295 -4.12 29.97 22.62
N SER A 296 -3.88 31.28 22.77
CA SER A 296 -3.93 32.00 24.05
C SER A 296 -5.31 31.99 24.71
N ASP A 297 -6.35 31.74 23.93
CA ASP A 297 -7.74 31.76 24.38
C ASP A 297 -8.20 30.38 24.90
N LEU A 298 -7.35 29.35 24.78
CA LEU A 298 -7.61 27.97 25.20
C LEU A 298 -7.05 27.67 26.61
N GLU A 299 -7.74 26.81 27.36
CA GLU A 299 -7.29 26.32 28.66
C GLU A 299 -6.23 25.22 28.48
N ASN A 300 -5.09 25.32 29.15
CA ASN A 300 -3.99 24.36 29.02
C ASN A 300 -4.11 23.19 30.02
N ASN A 301 -4.13 21.96 29.51
CA ASN A 301 -3.98 20.73 30.30
C ASN A 301 -2.59 20.10 30.05
N GLU A 302 -1.69 20.20 31.03
CA GLU A 302 -0.34 19.62 30.93
C GLU A 302 -0.29 18.10 31.10
N ILE A 303 -1.27 17.51 31.78
CA ILE A 303 -1.28 16.07 32.09
C ILE A 303 -1.68 15.26 30.84
N GLU A 304 -2.62 15.79 30.07
CA GLU A 304 -3.18 15.13 28.88
C GLU A 304 -2.58 15.65 27.56
N ASP A 305 -1.65 16.61 27.62
CA ASP A 305 -1.00 17.23 26.46
C ASP A 305 -2.00 17.87 25.46
N THR A 306 -3.05 18.50 26.00
CA THR A 306 -4.16 19.11 25.25
C THR A 306 -4.44 20.53 25.71
N PHE A 307 -4.97 21.36 24.81
CA PHE A 307 -5.72 22.56 25.15
C PHE A 307 -7.22 22.27 25.06
N SER A 308 -8.05 23.02 25.79
CA SER A 308 -9.50 22.87 25.74
C SER A 308 -10.26 24.20 25.69
N TYR A 309 -11.46 24.17 25.11
CA TYR A 309 -12.39 25.30 25.12
C TYR A 309 -13.82 24.78 25.34
N ARG A 310 -14.63 25.51 26.11
CA ARG A 310 -16.00 25.08 26.42
C ARG A 310 -16.97 25.39 25.28
N CYS A 311 -17.72 24.39 24.87
CA CYS A 311 -18.81 24.54 23.92
C CYS A 311 -20.12 24.95 24.62
N ARG A 312 -20.97 25.70 23.91
CA ARG A 312 -22.31 26.08 24.40
C ARG A 312 -23.24 24.89 24.65
N CYS A 313 -22.96 23.72 24.07
CA CYS A 313 -23.76 22.51 24.30
C CYS A 313 -23.43 21.84 25.65
N GLY A 314 -22.35 22.26 26.32
CA GLY A 314 -21.85 21.65 27.56
C GLY A 314 -20.61 20.78 27.37
N GLY A 315 -20.28 20.39 26.14
CA GLY A 315 -19.06 19.66 25.78
C GLY A 315 -17.81 20.53 25.66
N GLN A 316 -16.72 19.93 25.19
CA GLN A 316 -15.42 20.57 25.00
C GLN A 316 -14.90 20.42 23.58
N PHE A 317 -14.18 21.45 23.12
CA PHE A 317 -13.29 21.37 21.99
C PHE A 317 -11.91 20.99 22.52
N LEU A 318 -11.38 19.84 22.10
CA LEU A 318 -10.08 19.35 22.54
C LEU A 318 -9.06 19.56 21.42
N VAL A 319 -7.98 20.26 21.74
CA VAL A 319 -6.95 20.69 20.79
C VAL A 319 -5.60 20.09 21.22
N PRO A 320 -5.11 19.02 20.57
CA PRO A 320 -3.82 18.43 20.92
C PRO A 320 -2.66 19.41 20.72
N LYS A 321 -1.76 19.55 21.70
CA LYS A 321 -0.63 20.49 21.61
C LYS A 321 0.31 20.17 20.45
N SER A 322 0.45 18.88 20.12
CA SER A 322 1.24 18.41 18.98
C SER A 322 0.78 18.96 17.63
N MET A 323 -0.50 19.31 17.47
CA MET A 323 -1.04 19.90 16.23
C MET A 323 -0.80 21.41 16.13
N VAL A 324 -0.46 22.05 17.25
CA VAL A 324 -0.31 23.50 17.38
C VAL A 324 1.17 23.93 17.31
N ILE A 325 2.11 23.02 17.53
CA ILE A 325 3.56 23.29 17.67
C ILE A 325 4.35 23.17 16.34
N THR A 326 3.74 22.71 15.24
CA THR A 326 4.43 22.65 13.94
C THR A 326 4.52 24.03 13.29
N VAL A 327 5.72 24.62 13.32
CA VAL A 327 6.05 26.04 13.02
C VAL A 327 5.93 26.48 11.55
N ASP A 328 5.27 25.72 10.67
CA ASP A 328 5.11 26.10 9.25
C ASP A 328 3.65 26.13 8.76
N GLN A 329 2.67 26.02 9.67
CA GLN A 329 1.24 26.05 9.29
C GLN A 329 0.72 27.50 9.29
N THR A 330 0.44 28.02 8.10
CA THR A 330 -0.17 29.36 7.88
C THR A 330 -1.69 29.31 7.78
N GLU A 331 -2.28 28.12 7.83
CA GLU A 331 -3.72 27.91 7.68
C GLU A 331 -4.39 27.59 9.02
N PRO A 332 -5.64 28.06 9.22
CA PRO A 332 -6.40 27.82 10.43
C PRO A 332 -6.76 26.35 10.60
N LEU A 333 -6.73 25.85 11.84
CA LEU A 333 -7.05 24.47 12.18
C LEU A 333 -8.47 24.36 12.75
N LEU A 334 -9.26 23.42 12.25
CA LEU A 334 -10.63 23.18 12.72
C LEU A 334 -10.66 22.02 13.74
N PHE A 335 -11.31 22.25 14.88
CA PHE A 335 -11.48 21.24 15.92
C PHE A 335 -12.97 21.06 16.26
N PRO A 336 -13.50 19.82 16.21
CA PRO A 336 -14.90 19.55 16.55
C PRO A 336 -15.14 19.59 18.05
N CYS A 337 -16.39 19.85 18.44
CA CYS A 337 -16.86 19.57 19.79
C CYS A 337 -17.00 18.05 19.98
N ASP A 338 -16.64 17.54 21.15
CA ASP A 338 -16.85 16.14 21.54
C ASP A 338 -18.35 15.72 21.61
N ASP A 339 -19.24 16.67 21.90
CA ASP A 339 -20.66 16.40 22.16
C ASP A 339 -21.63 16.95 21.10
N CYS A 340 -21.18 17.70 20.09
CA CYS A 340 -22.08 18.23 19.05
C CYS A 340 -21.39 18.51 17.70
N SER A 341 -22.16 18.95 16.70
CA SER A 341 -21.68 19.22 15.33
C SER A 341 -21.00 20.58 15.12
N LEU A 342 -20.64 21.27 16.20
CA LEU A 342 -19.97 22.56 16.14
C LEU A 342 -18.46 22.38 16.03
N PHE A 343 -17.81 23.35 15.38
CA PHE A 343 -16.35 23.39 15.24
C PHE A 343 -15.81 24.72 15.76
N ILE A 344 -14.61 24.74 16.32
CA ILE A 344 -13.83 25.96 16.51
C ILE A 344 -12.70 26.03 15.49
N GLU A 345 -12.35 27.25 15.12
CA GLU A 345 -11.19 27.53 14.28
C GLU A 345 -10.08 28.11 15.15
N VAL A 346 -8.94 27.42 15.22
CA VAL A 346 -7.79 27.85 16.03
C VAL A 346 -6.74 28.49 15.14
N ILE A 347 -6.45 29.76 15.43
CA ILE A 347 -5.47 30.58 14.73
C ILE A 347 -4.13 30.50 15.47
N LEU A 348 -3.08 30.09 14.75
CA LEU A 348 -1.72 30.07 15.26
C LEU A 348 -1.08 31.47 15.13
N PRO A 349 -0.32 31.95 16.14
CA PRO A 349 0.39 33.21 16.03
C PRO A 349 1.47 33.08 14.95
N ASN A 350 1.47 34.00 13.99
CA ASN A 350 2.58 34.19 13.07
C ASN A 350 3.84 34.53 13.88
N THR A 351 4.74 33.56 14.11
CA THR A 351 6.10 33.86 14.57
C THR A 351 6.92 34.40 13.40
N ASN A 352 6.59 35.62 12.97
CA ASN A 352 7.47 36.50 12.21
C ASN A 352 7.63 37.80 12.99
N VAL A 353 8.35 37.74 14.10
CA VAL A 353 8.84 38.91 14.82
C VAL A 353 10.30 38.66 15.25
N PHE A 354 11.19 39.08 14.32
CA PHE A 354 12.65 39.27 14.37
C PHE A 354 13.60 38.07 14.39
#